data_AF-A0A820QRG2-F1
#
_entry.id   AF-A0A820QRG2-F1
#
_cell.length_a   1.000
_cell.length_b   1.000
_cell.length_c   1.000
_cell.angle_alpha   90.00
_cell.angle_beta   90.00
_cell.angle_gamma   90.00
#
_symmetry.space_group_name_H-M   'P 1'
#
loop_
_entity.id
_entity.type
_entity.pdbx_description
1 polymer ?
#
loop_
_entity_poly.entity_id
_entity_poly.type
_entity_poly.pdbx_seq_one_letter_code
_entity_poly.pdbx_strand_id
1 'polypeptide(L)'
;DIQAMKVSTRNRHAVLRGLRPGFTYGIIVMAVDKNGGVLYTSDKSTVQMNAPPNAPIVAISERANSHVKLEWRPAPSYGGVTVEGYKIYVNNRLAAILSREQLTYTLTNGIPCDTYT
;
A
#
# COMPACT_ATOMS: atom_id res chain seq x y z
N ASP A 1 -6.51 20.55 1.19
CA ASP A 1 -5.98 20.74 -0.18
C ASP A 1 -4.53 21.20 -0.13
N ILE A 2 -3.69 20.73 -1.05
CA ILE A 2 -2.33 21.28 -1.18
C ILE A 2 -2.48 22.64 -1.82
N GLN A 3 -2.02 23.69 -1.13
CA GLN A 3 -1.99 25.05 -1.64
C GLN A 3 -0.74 25.28 -2.48
N ALA A 4 -0.79 26.24 -3.41
CA ALA A 4 0.36 26.63 -4.22
C ALA A 4 1.51 27.11 -3.30
N MET A 5 2.70 26.53 -3.44
CA MET A 5 3.89 26.93 -2.69
C MET A 5 4.72 27.89 -3.54
N LYS A 6 4.90 29.13 -3.08
CA LYS A 6 5.85 30.06 -3.69
C LYS A 6 7.26 29.70 -3.24
N VAL A 7 8.12 29.38 -4.20
CA VAL A 7 9.52 28.99 -3.97
C VAL A 7 10.43 30.10 -4.50
N SER A 8 11.53 30.39 -3.79
CA SER A 8 12.47 31.43 -4.22
C SER A 8 13.15 31.05 -5.55
N THR A 9 13.56 32.04 -6.34
CA THR A 9 14.22 31.83 -7.64
C THR A 9 15.61 31.16 -7.54
N ARG A 10 16.20 31.10 -6.33
CA ARG A 10 17.47 30.42 -6.08
C ARG A 10 17.29 28.94 -5.73
N ASN A 11 16.10 28.55 -5.33
CA ASN A 11 15.81 27.17 -4.97
C ASN A 11 15.36 26.40 -6.20
N ARG A 12 16.07 25.31 -6.49
CA ARG A 12 15.72 24.37 -7.57
C ARG A 12 14.89 23.18 -7.07
N HIS A 13 14.52 23.17 -5.80
CA HIS A 13 13.79 22.09 -5.16
C HIS A 13 12.77 22.64 -4.15
N ALA A 14 11.72 21.87 -3.91
CA ALA A 14 10.72 22.11 -2.88
C ALA A 14 10.31 20.77 -2.26
N VAL A 15 9.99 20.78 -0.97
CA VAL A 15 9.51 19.60 -0.25
C VAL A 15 8.07 19.85 0.16
N LEU A 16 7.16 19.07 -0.42
CA LEU A 16 5.75 19.06 -0.01
C LEU A 16 5.60 18.22 1.26
N ARG A 17 4.95 18.79 2.28
CA ARG A 17 4.71 18.14 3.58
C ARG A 17 3.21 18.06 3.87
N GLY A 18 2.82 17.18 4.79
CA GLY A 18 1.42 17.01 5.19
C GLY A 18 0.53 16.38 4.11
N LEU A 19 1.13 15.61 3.19
CA LEU A 19 0.40 14.90 2.16
C LEU A 19 -0.35 13.70 2.77
N ARG A 20 -1.55 13.43 2.26
CA ARG A 20 -2.37 12.30 2.72
C ARG A 20 -1.75 10.99 2.19
N PRO A 21 -1.48 9.99 3.07
CA PRO A 21 -1.04 8.67 2.64
C PRO A 21 -2.02 8.05 1.63
N GLY A 22 -1.51 7.38 0.60
CA GLY A 22 -2.32 6.66 -0.40
C GLY A 22 -2.96 7.53 -1.48
N PHE A 23 -2.98 8.86 -1.30
CA PHE A 23 -3.51 9.79 -2.28
C PHE A 23 -2.53 10.05 -3.42
N THR A 24 -3.09 10.17 -4.62
CA THR A 24 -2.36 10.60 -5.82
C THR A 24 -2.46 12.11 -5.99
N TYR A 25 -1.32 12.76 -6.19
CA TYR A 25 -1.23 14.20 -6.40
C TYR A 25 -0.70 14.50 -7.81
N GLY A 26 -1.30 15.50 -8.45
CA GLY A 26 -0.77 16.11 -9.65
C GLY A 26 0.10 17.31 -9.28
N ILE A 27 1.30 17.37 -9.83
CA ILE A 27 2.28 18.42 -9.58
C ILE A 27 2.59 19.11 -10.90
N ILE A 28 2.51 20.44 -10.90
CA ILE A 28 2.98 21.31 -11.96
C ILE A 28 3.87 22.39 -11.32
N VAL A 29 4.85 22.86 -12.05
CA VAL A 29 5.71 23.97 -11.64
C VAL A 29 5.48 25.11 -12.63
N MET A 30 5.14 26.28 -12.11
CA MET A 30 4.97 27.50 -12.90
C MET A 30 6.11 28.47 -12.63
N ALA A 31 6.75 28.95 -13.69
CA ALA A 31 7.65 30.10 -13.61
C ALA A 31 6.80 31.37 -13.74
N VAL A 32 6.97 32.30 -12.81
CA VAL A 32 6.22 33.57 -12.80
C VAL A 32 7.16 34.77 -12.84
N ASP A 33 6.70 35.88 -13.41
CA ASP A 33 7.40 37.16 -13.38
C ASP A 33 7.23 37.89 -12.02
N LYS A 34 7.81 39.09 -11.91
CA LYS A 34 7.72 39.91 -10.68
C LYS A 34 6.29 40.34 -10.32
N ASN A 35 5.38 40.36 -11.30
CA ASN A 35 3.98 40.74 -11.13
C ASN A 35 3.08 39.51 -10.89
N GLY A 36 3.64 38.30 -10.93
CA GLY A 36 2.89 37.04 -10.79
C GLY A 36 2.33 36.49 -12.10
N GLY A 37 2.65 37.10 -13.25
CA GLY A 37 2.28 36.57 -14.57
C GLY A 37 3.02 35.27 -14.86
N VAL A 38 2.31 34.24 -15.33
CA VAL A 38 2.90 32.94 -15.68
C VAL A 38 3.68 33.06 -16.99
N LEU A 39 4.98 32.76 -16.93
CA LEU A 39 5.89 32.73 -18.08
C LEU A 39 5.96 31.34 -18.71
N TYR A 40 6.01 30.31 -17.87
CA TYR A 40 6.11 28.91 -18.29
C TYR A 40 5.38 28.00 -17.31
N THR A 41 4.85 26.88 -17.81
CA THR A 41 4.27 25.80 -17.01
C THR A 41 4.94 24.49 -17.41
N SER A 42 5.37 23.69 -16.42
CA SER A 42 5.91 22.36 -16.68
C SER A 42 4.81 21.39 -17.13
N ASP A 43 5.21 20.25 -17.67
CA ASP A 43 4.30 19.11 -17.78
C ASP A 43 3.79 18.68 -16.41
N LYS A 44 2.58 18.10 -16.39
CA LYS A 44 1.99 17.54 -15.18
C LYS A 44 2.66 16.22 -14.84
N SER A 45 3.30 16.19 -13.67
CA SER A 45 3.77 14.95 -13.06
C SER A 45 2.74 14.43 -12.06
N THR A 46 2.62 13.11 -11.92
CA THR A 46 1.76 12.51 -10.90
C THR A 46 2.58 11.65 -9.95
N VAL A 47 2.23 11.69 -8.67
CA VAL A 47 2.89 10.89 -7.64
C VAL A 47 1.85 10.37 -6.66
N GLN A 48 1.90 9.07 -6.38
CA GLN A 48 1.09 8.46 -5.33
C GLN A 48 1.91 8.37 -4.05
N MET A 49 1.32 8.84 -2.94
CA MET A 49 1.97 8.77 -1.64
C MET A 49 1.92 7.35 -1.07
N ASN A 50 3.03 6.95 -0.47
CA ASN A 50 3.13 5.70 0.24
C ASN A 50 2.07 5.64 1.36
N ALA A 51 1.45 4.48 1.50
CA ALA A 51 0.59 4.13 2.63
C ALA A 51 0.76 2.65 2.94
N PRO A 52 0.45 2.22 4.18
CA PRO A 52 0.36 0.81 4.49
C PRO A 52 -0.55 0.09 3.46
N PRO A 53 -0.17 -1.12 3.00
CA PRO A 53 -1.06 -1.91 2.17
C PRO A 53 -2.32 -2.25 2.98
N ASN A 54 -3.44 -2.41 2.29
CA ASN A 54 -4.64 -2.92 2.94
C ASN A 54 -4.42 -4.36 3.42
N ALA A 55 -5.24 -4.81 4.37
CA ALA A 55 -5.20 -6.21 4.78
C ALA A 55 -5.55 -7.13 3.59
N PRO A 56 -4.90 -8.28 3.45
CA PRO A 56 -5.28 -9.27 2.45
C PRO A 56 -6.70 -9.77 2.74
N ILE A 57 -7.45 -10.08 1.68
CA ILE A 57 -8.76 -10.71 1.81
C ILE A 57 -8.55 -12.21 1.81
N VAL A 58 -8.86 -12.85 2.94
CA VAL A 58 -8.68 -14.29 3.16
C VAL A 58 -10.01 -15.00 2.96
N ALA A 59 -9.97 -16.12 2.24
CA ALA A 59 -11.09 -17.04 2.05
C ALA A 59 -10.67 -18.46 2.45
N ILE A 60 -11.62 -19.23 2.97
CA ILE A 60 -11.43 -20.67 3.15
C ILE A 60 -11.86 -21.33 1.84
N SER A 61 -10.92 -21.88 1.08
CA SER A 61 -11.21 -22.53 -0.20
C SER A 61 -11.61 -24.00 -0.03
N GLU A 62 -11.21 -24.65 1.08
CA GLU A 62 -11.54 -26.04 1.34
C GLU A 62 -11.68 -26.31 2.85
N ARG A 63 -12.67 -27.14 3.20
CA ARG A 63 -12.85 -27.69 4.55
C ARG A 63 -13.00 -29.20 4.43
N ALA A 64 -12.14 -29.94 5.12
CA ALA A 64 -12.19 -31.39 5.20
C ALA A 64 -12.03 -31.82 6.66
N ASN A 65 -12.23 -33.12 6.93
CA ASN A 65 -12.15 -33.67 8.28
C ASN A 65 -10.75 -33.52 8.91
N SER A 66 -9.70 -33.51 8.09
CA SER A 66 -8.30 -33.44 8.52
C SER A 66 -7.60 -32.12 8.17
N HIS A 67 -8.22 -31.26 7.37
CA HIS A 67 -7.55 -30.04 6.93
C HIS A 67 -8.49 -28.89 6.57
N VAL A 68 -7.91 -27.69 6.60
CA VAL A 68 -8.53 -26.46 6.11
C VAL A 68 -7.55 -25.79 5.16
N LYS A 69 -8.01 -25.41 3.98
CA LYS A 69 -7.21 -24.64 3.02
C LYS A 69 -7.67 -23.18 3.00
N LEU A 70 -6.70 -22.28 3.16
CA LEU A 70 -6.83 -20.85 3.05
C LEU A 70 -6.27 -20.39 1.71
N GLU A 71 -6.95 -19.44 1.10
CA GLU A 71 -6.47 -18.71 -0.08
C GLU A 71 -6.70 -17.22 0.16
N TRP A 72 -5.75 -16.39 -0.26
CA TRP A 72 -5.89 -14.95 -0.16
C TRP A 72 -5.32 -14.27 -1.38
N ARG A 73 -5.71 -13.01 -1.57
CA ARG A 73 -5.11 -12.13 -2.59
C ARG A 73 -4.32 -11.01 -1.91
N PRO A 74 -3.17 -10.60 -2.48
CA PRO A 74 -2.51 -9.38 -2.06
C PRO A 74 -3.48 -8.21 -2.16
N ALA A 75 -3.45 -7.31 -1.18
CA ALA A 75 -4.19 -6.07 -1.31
C ALA A 75 -3.42 -5.06 -2.18
N PRO A 76 -4.10 -4.10 -2.81
CA PRO A 76 -3.42 -3.02 -3.51
C PRO A 76 -2.44 -2.31 -2.56
N SER A 77 -1.21 -2.14 -3.02
CA SER A 77 -0.24 -1.29 -2.33
C SER A 77 -0.30 0.13 -2.87
N TYR A 78 0.20 1.07 -2.07
CA TYR A 78 0.16 2.49 -2.37
C TYR A 78 1.57 3.01 -2.60
N GLY A 79 1.81 3.67 -3.73
CA GLY A 79 3.12 4.19 -4.07
C GLY A 79 4.16 3.08 -4.24
N GLY A 80 5.32 3.23 -3.59
CA GLY A 80 6.44 2.28 -3.65
C GLY A 80 6.42 1.18 -2.59
N VAL A 81 5.31 0.99 -1.88
CA VAL A 81 5.21 -0.04 -0.84
C VAL A 81 4.94 -1.40 -1.50
N THR A 82 5.69 -2.43 -1.10
CA THR A 82 5.52 -3.81 -1.59
C THR A 82 5.31 -4.75 -0.41
N VAL A 83 4.40 -5.72 -0.55
CA VAL A 83 4.24 -6.81 0.42
C VAL A 83 5.36 -7.82 0.18
N GLU A 84 6.16 -8.10 1.20
CA GLU A 84 7.31 -9.02 1.10
C GLU A 84 6.98 -10.46 1.52
N GLY A 85 5.87 -10.68 2.23
CA GLY A 85 5.43 -12.01 2.65
C GLY A 85 4.25 -11.98 3.61
N TYR A 86 3.85 -13.17 4.06
CA TYR A 86 2.71 -13.36 4.94
C TYR A 86 3.09 -14.19 6.17
N LYS A 87 2.56 -13.80 7.33
CA LYS A 87 2.63 -14.62 8.55
C LYS A 87 1.25 -15.19 8.81
N ILE A 88 1.16 -16.51 8.89
CA ILE A 88 -0.08 -17.22 9.21
C ILE A 88 -0.08 -17.53 10.69
N TYR A 89 -1.12 -17.10 11.38
CA TYR A 89 -1.38 -17.46 12.77
C TYR A 89 -2.60 -18.37 12.82
N VAL A 90 -2.52 -19.39 13.67
CA VAL A 90 -3.64 -20.30 13.98
C VAL A 90 -3.76 -20.31 15.50
N ASN A 91 -4.93 -19.93 16.03
CA ASN A 91 -5.15 -19.80 17.48
C ASN A 91 -4.09 -18.92 18.16
N ASN A 92 -3.80 -17.76 17.55
CA ASN A 92 -2.77 -16.81 17.97
C ASN A 92 -1.32 -17.35 18.03
N ARG A 93 -1.03 -18.50 17.43
CA ARG A 93 0.33 -19.05 17.32
C ARG A 93 0.81 -18.99 15.88
N LEU A 94 2.06 -18.54 15.67
CA LEU A 94 2.67 -18.50 14.34
C LEU A 94 2.77 -19.92 13.79
N ALA A 95 2.07 -20.17 12.69
CA ALA A 95 2.02 -21.47 12.03
C ALA A 95 2.92 -21.51 10.78
N ALA A 96 3.05 -20.38 10.06
CA ALA A 96 3.91 -20.28 8.89
C ALA A 96 4.38 -18.84 8.59
N ILE A 97 5.52 -18.73 7.91
CA ILE A 97 5.99 -17.52 7.24
C ILE A 97 6.14 -17.88 5.76
N LEU A 98 5.52 -17.09 4.90
CA LEU A 98 5.39 -17.35 3.47
C LEU A 98 5.95 -16.17 2.67
N SER A 99 6.49 -16.44 1.47
CA SER A 99 6.88 -15.38 0.54
C SER A 99 5.65 -14.67 -0.03
N ARG A 100 5.84 -13.51 -0.65
CA ARG A 100 4.75 -12.73 -1.25
C ARG A 100 4.02 -13.44 -2.41
N GLU A 101 4.68 -14.41 -3.06
CA GLU A 101 4.12 -15.20 -4.16
C GLU A 101 3.25 -16.37 -3.65
N GLN A 102 3.43 -16.77 -2.39
CA GLN A 102 2.63 -17.82 -1.77
C GLN A 102 1.32 -17.23 -1.26
N LEU A 103 0.22 -17.60 -1.92
CA LEU A 103 -1.12 -17.07 -1.69
C LEU A 103 -2.09 -18.11 -1.13
N THR A 104 -1.57 -19.25 -0.69
CA THR A 104 -2.34 -20.36 -0.15
C THR A 104 -1.63 -20.96 1.07
N TYR A 105 -2.42 -21.52 2.00
CA TYR A 105 -1.91 -22.25 3.16
C TYR A 105 -2.89 -23.38 3.53
N THR A 106 -2.36 -24.57 3.78
CA THR A 106 -3.16 -25.71 4.24
C THR A 106 -2.80 -26.05 5.69
N LEU A 107 -3.78 -25.95 6.58
CA LEU A 107 -3.68 -26.45 7.95
C LEU A 107 -4.07 -27.92 7.96
N THR A 108 -3.15 -28.83 8.28
CA THR A 108 -3.39 -30.30 8.27
C THR A 108 -3.42 -30.94 9.66
N ASN A 109 -3.08 -30.21 10.73
CA ASN A 109 -3.05 -30.72 12.11
C ASN A 109 -4.16 -30.10 12.98
N GLY A 110 -5.33 -29.86 12.39
CA GLY A 110 -6.48 -29.36 13.14
C GLY A 110 -7.04 -30.45 14.07
N ILE A 111 -7.31 -30.10 15.32
CA ILE A 111 -8.19 -30.86 16.21
C ILE A 111 -9.61 -30.86 15.61
N PRO A 112 -10.24 -32.03 15.39
CA PRO A 112 -11.63 -32.13 14.94
C PRO A 112 -12.61 -31.44 15.90
N CYS A 113 -13.64 -30.81 15.35
CA CYS A 113 -14.67 -30.06 16.09
C CYS A 113 -14.20 -28.81 16.84
N ASP A 114 -12.99 -28.31 16.56
CA ASP A 114 -12.48 -27.07 17.14
C ASP A 114 -12.75 -25.85 16.24
N THR A 115 -12.84 -24.66 16.83
CA THR A 115 -13.00 -23.39 16.10
C THR A 115 -11.67 -22.66 16.04
N TYR A 116 -11.19 -22.37 14.83
CA TYR A 116 -9.96 -21.61 14.62
C TYR A 116 -10.30 -20.14 14.36
N THR A 117 -9.70 -19.25 15.15
CA THR A 117 -9.80 -17.79 14.99
C THR A 117 -8.44 -17.16 14.72
#